data_AF-A0AA38SH59-F1
#
_entry.id   AF-A0AA38SH59-F1
#
_cell.length_a   1.000
_cell.length_b   1.000
_cell.length_c   1.000
_cell.angle_alpha   90.00
_cell.angle_beta   90.00
_cell.angle_gamma   90.00
#
_symmetry.space_group_name_H-M   'P 1'
#
loop_
_entity.id
_entity.type
_entity.pdbx_description
1 polymer ?
#
loop_
_entity_poly.entity_id
_entity_poly.type
_entity_poly.pdbx_seq_one_letter_code
_entity_poly.pdbx_strand_id
1 'polypeptide(L)'
;MDGTFNQTKPLDLLVGSRVCFSFDPRSATDRWPIVFLERVVSKLFDQDFSEAVSFLLSGGEFDVPWVTTPGSTVRFLSGYLLGYLGAWPLSQLVYPGRVFTNYAVLGDDVVIADENVATRYKEPLDLLQVVISKDKSLISRSGSAEFTNNFRVRDLTVDLSPVSIKALLNTFHPYGLMAVAHLYSVRDFRLLCRLGGAGYRVLARLDHRRPRRYSRLGVMGLKLLSPSYPLDFWLGKGRPLSPEAHGRLVRLLRAKLKPRELVLPPDELFETEESRDFLEYSLLYGWMRQWLNYLKWYHLTALSPWVTLEELFSGPVVSHSWRMVAVGEDLVRFSLEVVYRSALLKCINQAVK
;
A
#
# COMPACT_ATOMS: atom_id res chain seq x y z
N MET A 1 3.06 21.64 -0.60
CA MET A 1 2.62 20.56 0.30
C MET A 1 3.16 19.22 -0.17
N ASP A 2 3.36 18.29 0.77
CA ASP A 2 3.89 16.94 0.53
C ASP A 2 2.81 15.96 0.05
N GLY A 3 3.13 15.19 -0.99
CA GLY A 3 2.28 14.15 -1.58
C GLY A 3 2.46 12.74 -1.02
N THR A 4 3.34 12.53 -0.03
CA THR A 4 3.76 11.19 0.43
C THR A 4 2.59 10.28 0.85
N PHE A 5 1.64 10.81 1.62
CA PHE A 5 0.47 10.05 2.08
C PHE A 5 -0.75 10.20 1.17
N ASN A 6 -0.78 11.23 0.34
CA ASN A 6 -1.88 11.49 -0.57
C ASN A 6 -1.37 12.28 -1.77
N GLN A 7 -1.25 11.60 -2.91
CA GLN A 7 -0.67 12.16 -4.13
C GLN A 7 -1.59 13.18 -4.82
N THR A 8 -2.91 13.14 -4.59
CA THR A 8 -3.86 14.08 -5.21
C THR A 8 -4.00 15.38 -4.42
N LYS A 9 -3.91 15.30 -3.09
CA LYS A 9 -4.13 16.43 -2.18
C LYS A 9 -3.25 17.65 -2.47
N PRO A 10 -1.94 17.53 -2.77
CA PRO A 10 -1.12 18.67 -3.16
C PRO A 10 -1.65 19.40 -4.40
N LEU A 11 -2.11 18.67 -5.42
CA LEU A 11 -2.70 19.27 -6.61
C LEU A 11 -4.07 19.90 -6.32
N ASP A 12 -4.88 19.30 -5.43
CA ASP A 12 -6.18 19.84 -5.03
C ASP A 12 -6.06 21.23 -4.38
N LEU A 13 -4.94 21.49 -3.69
CA LEU A 13 -4.64 22.78 -3.07
C LEU A 13 -4.20 23.86 -4.05
N LEU A 14 -3.75 23.46 -5.25
CA LEU A 14 -3.31 24.37 -6.32
C LEU A 14 -4.45 24.68 -7.30
N VAL A 15 -5.65 24.14 -7.08
CA VAL A 15 -6.81 24.42 -7.94
C VAL A 15 -7.10 25.92 -7.98
N GLY A 16 -7.21 26.47 -9.19
CA GLY A 16 -7.35 27.90 -9.47
C GLY A 16 -6.05 28.58 -9.87
N SER A 17 -4.89 27.92 -9.75
CA SER A 17 -3.61 28.44 -10.24
C SER A 17 -3.53 28.39 -11.76
N ARG A 18 -3.33 29.56 -12.39
CA ARG A 18 -3.16 29.71 -13.84
C ARG A 18 -1.75 29.41 -14.32
N VAL A 19 -0.75 29.70 -13.49
CA VAL A 19 0.65 29.49 -13.84
C VAL A 19 1.17 28.33 -13.00
N CYS A 20 1.66 27.30 -13.67
CA CYS A 20 2.19 26.10 -13.04
C CYS A 20 3.48 25.67 -13.73
N PHE A 21 4.46 25.30 -12.91
CA PHE A 21 5.75 24.80 -13.34
C PHE A 21 5.93 23.40 -12.74
N SER A 22 5.67 22.35 -13.53
CA SER A 22 6.03 20.98 -13.21
C SER A 22 7.46 20.73 -13.69
N PHE A 23 8.40 20.60 -12.77
CA PHE A 23 9.79 20.32 -13.08
C PHE A 23 10.11 18.84 -12.90
N ASP A 24 10.75 18.25 -13.90
CA ASP A 24 11.32 16.90 -13.87
C ASP A 24 12.87 17.01 -13.87
N PRO A 25 13.50 17.06 -12.68
CA PRO A 25 14.95 17.13 -12.57
C PRO A 25 15.59 15.75 -12.83
N ARG A 26 16.56 15.69 -13.75
CA ARG A 26 17.18 14.43 -14.16
C ARG A 26 18.11 13.88 -13.08
N SER A 27 17.82 12.67 -12.59
CA SER A 27 18.61 11.99 -11.56
C SER A 27 18.82 12.89 -10.33
N ALA A 28 17.79 13.62 -9.94
CA ALA A 28 17.87 14.59 -8.87
C ALA A 28 18.31 13.95 -7.56
N THR A 29 17.82 12.74 -7.27
CA THR A 29 18.15 11.98 -6.07
C THR A 29 19.62 11.62 -5.98
N ASP A 30 20.30 11.39 -7.10
CA ASP A 30 21.66 10.82 -7.09
C ASP A 30 22.75 11.90 -6.99
N ARG A 31 22.39 13.18 -7.20
CA ARG A 31 23.34 14.28 -7.41
C ARG A 31 23.52 15.21 -6.21
N TRP A 32 22.76 15.03 -5.14
CA TRP A 32 22.92 15.84 -3.93
C TRP A 32 24.24 15.51 -3.21
N PRO A 33 25.19 16.44 -3.09
CA PRO A 33 26.44 16.19 -2.37
C PRO A 33 26.16 15.95 -0.89
N ILE A 34 26.83 14.97 -0.28
CA ILE A 34 26.67 14.67 1.15
C ILE A 34 27.03 15.90 2.01
N VAL A 35 28.03 16.67 1.61
CA VAL A 35 28.42 17.92 2.29
C VAL A 35 27.27 18.95 2.32
N PHE A 36 26.46 19.00 1.26
CA PHE A 36 25.29 19.86 1.23
C PHE A 36 24.22 19.35 2.20
N LEU A 37 23.93 18.05 2.17
CA LEU A 37 22.95 17.42 3.08
C LEU A 37 23.35 17.60 4.54
N GLU A 38 24.62 17.39 4.88
CA GLU A 38 25.17 17.63 6.21
C GLU A 38 24.93 19.09 6.65
N ARG A 39 25.24 20.07 5.80
CA ARG A 39 24.99 21.49 6.12
C ARG A 39 23.51 21.84 6.30
N VAL A 40 22.62 21.16 5.61
CA VAL A 40 21.18 21.38 5.76
C VAL A 40 20.64 20.68 7.01
N VAL A 41 21.05 19.44 7.26
CA VAL A 41 20.66 18.64 8.44
C VAL A 41 21.15 19.32 9.72
N SER A 42 22.39 19.82 9.76
CA SER A 42 22.92 20.55 10.92
C SER A 42 22.17 21.85 11.23
N LYS A 43 21.48 22.44 10.23
CA LYS A 43 20.62 23.62 10.43
C LYS A 43 19.22 23.27 10.89
N LEU A 44 18.71 22.09 10.57
CA LEU A 44 17.40 21.63 11.02
C LEU A 44 17.44 20.95 12.38
N PHE A 45 18.53 20.25 12.67
CA PHE A 45 18.78 19.53 13.90
C PHE A 45 20.01 20.13 14.57
N ASP A 46 21.03 19.31 14.84
CA ASP A 46 22.30 19.69 15.40
C ASP A 46 23.48 19.07 14.62
N GLN A 47 24.68 19.49 15.00
CA GLN A 47 25.92 19.04 14.35
C GLN A 47 26.15 17.54 14.57
N ASP A 48 25.87 17.02 15.77
CA ASP A 48 26.07 15.61 16.12
C ASP A 48 25.18 14.68 15.29
N PHE A 49 23.90 15.02 15.11
CA PHE A 49 22.98 14.26 14.26
C PHE A 49 23.39 14.32 12.78
N SER A 50 23.85 15.48 12.34
CA SER A 50 24.34 15.68 10.97
C SER A 50 25.57 14.83 10.66
N GLU A 51 26.53 14.77 11.59
CA GLU A 51 27.72 13.93 11.47
C GLU A 51 27.37 12.44 11.45
N ALA A 52 26.44 12.01 12.31
CA ALA A 52 25.95 10.64 12.30
C ALA A 52 25.29 10.26 10.96
N VAL A 53 24.48 11.14 10.37
CA VAL A 53 23.86 10.92 9.05
C VAL A 53 24.90 10.90 7.94
N SER A 54 25.85 11.84 7.96
CA SER A 54 26.95 11.91 7.00
C SER A 54 27.82 10.65 7.05
N PHE A 55 28.14 10.16 8.25
CA PHE A 55 28.87 8.92 8.48
C PHE A 55 28.08 7.69 8.01
N LEU A 56 26.77 7.61 8.30
CA LEU A 56 25.95 6.48 7.88
C LEU A 56 25.82 6.38 6.35
N LEU A 57 25.74 7.52 5.67
CA LEU A 57 25.65 7.57 4.21
C LEU A 57 27.01 7.32 3.54
N SER A 58 28.07 8.02 3.97
CA SER A 58 29.38 8.00 3.28
C SER A 58 30.37 6.97 3.83
N GLY A 59 30.24 6.59 5.09
CA GLY A 59 31.19 5.72 5.80
C GLY A 59 30.96 4.22 5.56
N GLY A 60 29.75 3.83 5.16
CA GLY A 60 29.41 2.45 4.84
C GLY A 60 29.99 2.02 3.49
N GLU A 61 30.82 0.97 3.50
CA GLU A 61 31.20 0.24 2.29
C GLU A 61 30.19 -0.87 2.02
N PHE A 62 29.70 -0.93 0.78
CA PHE A 62 28.73 -1.94 0.36
C PHE A 62 29.32 -2.82 -0.74
N ASP A 63 29.07 -4.12 -0.65
CA ASP A 63 29.25 -5.04 -1.77
C ASP A 63 27.95 -5.06 -2.58
N VAL A 64 28.06 -4.85 -3.89
CA VAL A 64 26.89 -4.71 -4.77
C VAL A 64 26.99 -5.68 -5.95
N PRO A 65 25.92 -6.46 -6.23
CA PRO A 65 25.99 -7.60 -7.15
C PRO A 65 26.21 -7.22 -8.63
N TRP A 66 26.11 -5.94 -8.99
CA TRP A 66 26.36 -5.44 -10.35
C TRP A 66 27.81 -4.96 -10.58
N VAL A 67 28.63 -4.91 -9.53
CA VAL A 67 30.06 -4.59 -9.69
C VAL A 67 30.80 -5.90 -9.88
N THR A 68 31.26 -6.13 -11.11
CA THR A 68 31.84 -7.41 -11.55
C THR A 68 33.27 -7.64 -11.07
N THR A 69 33.89 -6.64 -10.42
CA THR A 69 35.26 -6.72 -9.93
C THR A 69 35.26 -7.34 -8.52
N PRO A 70 35.82 -8.55 -8.33
CA PRO A 70 35.81 -9.22 -7.03
C PRO A 70 36.52 -8.38 -5.97
N GLY A 71 35.88 -8.17 -4.82
CA GLY A 71 36.44 -7.43 -3.69
C GLY A 71 36.39 -5.90 -3.83
N SER A 72 35.65 -5.37 -4.81
CA SER A 72 35.43 -3.92 -4.90
C SER A 72 34.18 -3.51 -4.13
N THR A 73 34.36 -2.53 -3.25
CA THR A 73 33.28 -1.94 -2.46
C THR A 73 32.88 -0.59 -3.03
N VAL A 74 31.62 -0.22 -2.85
CA VAL A 74 31.10 1.10 -3.21
C VAL A 74 30.75 1.89 -1.95
N ARG A 75 30.93 3.21 -2.01
CA ARG A 75 30.50 4.16 -0.98
C ARG A 75 29.65 5.23 -1.62
N PHE A 76 28.67 5.76 -0.90
CA PHE A 76 27.91 6.91 -1.38
C PHE A 76 28.73 8.18 -1.21
N LEU A 77 28.91 8.93 -2.30
CA LEU A 77 29.50 10.28 -2.30
C LEU A 77 28.42 11.36 -2.46
N SER A 78 27.31 10.98 -3.08
CA SER A 78 26.13 11.79 -3.36
C SER A 78 24.90 10.90 -3.34
N GLY A 79 23.75 11.48 -2.98
CA GLY A 79 22.52 10.69 -2.84
C GLY A 79 21.57 11.31 -1.83
N TYR A 80 20.28 11.26 -2.13
CA TYR A 80 19.21 11.75 -1.27
C TYR A 80 18.75 10.67 -0.28
N LEU A 81 18.48 11.04 0.96
CA LEU A 81 17.68 10.18 1.85
C LEU A 81 16.24 10.19 1.32
N LEU A 82 15.76 9.06 0.82
CA LEU A 82 14.36 8.91 0.37
C LEU A 82 13.42 9.42 1.49
N GLY A 83 12.64 10.46 1.17
CA GLY A 83 11.64 11.04 2.08
C GLY A 83 11.97 12.42 2.65
N TYR A 84 13.13 13.02 2.35
CA TYR A 84 13.42 14.39 2.75
C TYR A 84 12.63 15.42 1.90
N LEU A 85 12.20 16.53 2.49
CA LEU A 85 11.34 17.56 1.86
C LEU A 85 12.17 18.77 1.39
N GLY A 86 13.09 18.53 0.46
CA GLY A 86 14.15 19.49 0.07
C GLY A 86 13.69 20.79 -0.59
N ALA A 87 12.40 20.93 -0.93
CA ALA A 87 11.87 22.15 -1.56
C ALA A 87 11.48 23.25 -0.56
N TRP A 88 11.32 22.93 0.73
CA TRP A 88 10.88 23.89 1.76
C TRP A 88 11.78 25.14 1.92
N PRO A 89 13.12 25.03 1.96
CA PRO A 89 13.98 26.18 2.27
C PRO A 89 13.94 27.29 1.22
N LEU A 90 13.66 26.96 -0.04
CA LEU A 90 13.74 27.91 -1.17
C LEU A 90 12.59 28.92 -1.18
N SER A 91 11.47 28.58 -0.54
CA SER A 91 10.33 29.48 -0.43
C SER A 91 10.57 30.72 0.43
N GLN A 92 11.37 30.58 1.50
CA GLN A 92 11.65 31.68 2.43
C GLN A 92 12.55 32.76 1.81
N LEU A 93 13.31 32.41 0.77
CA LEU A 93 14.19 33.33 0.04
C LEU A 93 13.39 34.29 -0.87
N VAL A 94 12.20 33.90 -1.32
CA VAL A 94 11.37 34.72 -2.24
C VAL A 94 10.39 35.61 -1.47
N TYR A 95 9.79 35.07 -0.41
CA TYR A 95 8.83 35.79 0.42
C TYR A 95 9.23 35.73 1.89
N PRO A 96 10.14 36.61 2.34
CA PRO A 96 10.63 36.62 3.72
C PRO A 96 9.48 36.75 4.73
N GLY A 97 9.49 35.91 5.76
CA GLY A 97 8.47 35.91 6.81
C GLY A 97 7.10 35.34 6.41
N ARG A 98 6.95 34.79 5.19
CA ARG A 98 5.73 34.10 4.75
C ARG A 98 6.01 32.65 4.43
N VAL A 99 5.11 31.77 4.88
CA VAL A 99 5.11 30.37 4.47
C VAL A 99 4.50 30.28 3.07
N PHE A 100 5.27 29.77 2.11
CA PHE A 100 4.76 29.53 0.77
C PHE A 100 3.99 28.20 0.73
N THR A 101 2.76 28.23 0.22
CA THR A 101 1.88 27.06 0.16
C THR A 101 1.63 26.57 -1.27
N ASN A 102 1.93 27.38 -2.29
CA ASN A 102 1.57 27.16 -3.69
C ASN A 102 2.58 26.25 -4.41
N TYR A 103 2.85 25.08 -3.81
CA TYR A 103 3.69 24.05 -4.39
C TYR A 103 3.15 22.65 -4.08
N ALA A 104 3.52 21.66 -4.88
CA ALA A 104 3.35 20.24 -4.64
C ALA A 104 4.70 19.53 -4.81
N VAL A 105 5.08 18.66 -3.89
CA VAL A 105 6.36 17.92 -3.93
C VAL A 105 6.11 16.48 -3.52
N LEU A 106 6.69 15.54 -4.27
CA LEU A 106 6.83 14.13 -3.88
C LEU A 106 8.11 13.57 -4.51
N GLY A 107 9.15 13.38 -3.71
CA GLY A 107 10.43 12.92 -4.23
C GLY A 107 11.03 13.93 -5.21
N ASP A 108 11.31 13.49 -6.44
CA ASP A 108 11.81 14.31 -7.56
C ASP A 108 10.71 15.08 -8.28
N ASP A 109 9.45 14.66 -8.18
CA ASP A 109 8.30 15.34 -8.76
C ASP A 109 7.98 16.63 -8.00
N VAL A 110 8.13 17.78 -8.67
CA VAL A 110 7.89 19.10 -8.08
C VAL A 110 7.03 19.96 -8.99
N VAL A 111 5.93 20.49 -8.44
CA VAL A 111 5.10 21.53 -9.06
C VAL A 111 5.14 22.80 -8.24
N ILE A 112 5.42 23.92 -8.89
CA ILE A 112 5.40 25.25 -8.28
C ILE A 112 4.39 26.11 -9.03
N ALA A 113 3.43 26.70 -8.32
CA ALA A 113 2.38 27.54 -8.90
C ALA A 113 2.66 29.05 -8.70
N ASP A 114 3.94 29.44 -8.84
CA ASP A 114 4.43 30.82 -8.76
C ASP A 114 5.69 30.98 -9.61
N GLU A 115 5.73 31.99 -10.48
CA GLU A 115 6.83 32.22 -11.43
C GLU A 115 8.11 32.69 -10.75
N ASN A 116 8.01 33.48 -9.68
CA ASN A 116 9.18 33.98 -8.96
C ASN A 116 9.86 32.85 -8.19
N VAL A 117 9.05 32.02 -7.50
CA VAL A 117 9.56 30.85 -6.77
C VAL A 117 10.14 29.83 -7.73
N ALA A 118 9.48 29.57 -8.86
CA ALA A 118 9.98 28.65 -9.87
C ALA A 118 11.32 29.12 -10.48
N THR A 119 11.53 30.42 -10.66
CA THR A 119 12.80 30.97 -11.16
C THR A 119 13.92 30.79 -10.14
N ARG A 120 13.66 31.11 -8.87
CA ARG A 120 14.63 30.92 -7.77
C ARG A 120 14.94 29.47 -7.47
N TYR A 121 13.99 28.57 -7.73
CA TYR A 121 14.19 27.13 -7.62
C TYR A 121 15.21 26.59 -8.63
N LYS A 122 15.32 27.20 -9.82
CA LYS A 122 16.29 26.77 -10.85
C LYS A 122 17.74 27.12 -10.51
N GLU A 123 17.98 28.28 -9.91
CA GLU A 123 19.33 28.75 -9.55
C GLU A 123 20.18 27.70 -8.79
N PRO A 124 19.72 27.10 -7.67
CA PRO A 124 20.48 26.09 -6.96
C PRO A 124 20.59 24.77 -7.73
N LEU A 125 19.59 24.41 -8.55
CA LEU A 125 19.66 23.21 -9.39
C LEU A 125 20.74 23.35 -10.47
N ASP A 126 20.86 24.54 -11.06
CA ASP A 126 21.91 24.86 -12.03
C ASP A 126 23.30 24.84 -11.38
N LEU A 127 23.44 25.36 -10.15
CA LEU A 127 24.69 25.28 -9.37
C LEU A 127 25.09 23.84 -9.05
N LEU A 128 24.10 22.99 -8.73
CA LEU A 128 24.30 21.56 -8.47
C LEU A 128 24.41 20.73 -9.76
N GLN A 129 24.38 21.37 -10.94
CA GLN A 129 24.41 20.72 -12.24
C GLN A 129 23.28 19.68 -12.41
N VAL A 130 22.15 19.88 -11.74
CA VAL A 130 20.94 19.06 -11.89
C VAL A 130 20.14 19.62 -13.06
N VAL A 131 20.26 18.96 -14.21
CA VAL A 131 19.59 19.39 -15.43
C VAL A 131 18.10 19.08 -15.34
N ILE A 132 17.27 20.12 -15.46
CA ILE A 132 15.82 19.95 -15.61
C ILE A 132 15.54 19.50 -17.05
N SER A 133 14.86 18.35 -17.19
CA SER A 133 14.49 17.82 -18.51
C SER A 133 13.41 18.69 -19.12
N LYS A 134 13.71 19.38 -20.23
CA LYS A 134 12.72 20.20 -20.95
C LYS A 134 11.60 19.36 -21.57
N ASP A 135 11.90 18.12 -21.95
CA ASP A 135 10.94 17.24 -22.63
C ASP A 135 9.93 16.60 -21.67
N LYS A 136 10.30 16.49 -20.39
CA LYS A 136 9.46 15.91 -19.33
C LYS A 136 8.86 16.95 -18.40
N SER A 137 9.45 18.13 -18.33
CA SER A 137 8.90 19.25 -17.56
C SER A 137 7.77 19.93 -18.32
N LEU A 138 6.76 20.39 -17.58
CA LEU A 138 5.61 21.11 -18.13
C LEU A 138 5.54 22.50 -17.53
N ILE A 139 5.67 23.52 -18.38
CA ILE A 139 5.46 24.92 -17.99
C ILE A 139 4.18 25.40 -18.65
N SER A 140 3.17 25.70 -17.84
CA SER A 140 1.86 26.14 -18.32
C SER A 140 1.50 27.50 -17.76
N ARG A 141 0.96 28.36 -18.63
CA ARG A 141 0.30 29.63 -18.28
C ARG A 141 -1.24 29.53 -18.37
N SER A 142 -1.76 28.34 -18.67
CA SER A 142 -3.19 28.03 -18.80
C SER A 142 -3.69 27.08 -17.71
N GLY A 143 -2.90 26.92 -16.63
CA GLY A 143 -3.27 26.14 -15.46
C GLY A 143 -3.23 24.63 -15.68
N SER A 144 -2.23 24.16 -16.44
CA SER A 144 -1.96 22.73 -16.62
C SER A 144 -0.73 22.33 -15.82
N ALA A 145 -0.81 21.21 -15.11
CA ALA A 145 0.33 20.63 -14.40
C ALA A 145 0.26 19.11 -14.40
N GLU A 146 1.43 18.50 -14.38
CA GLU A 146 1.61 17.09 -14.10
C GLU A 146 2.30 16.92 -12.74
N PHE A 147 1.84 15.97 -11.95
CA PHE A 147 2.46 15.58 -10.68
C PHE A 147 2.17 14.11 -10.41
N THR A 148 3.19 13.27 -10.25
CA THR A 148 3.03 11.85 -9.86
C THR A 148 2.14 11.05 -10.81
N ASN A 149 2.27 11.29 -12.12
CA ASN A 149 1.40 10.78 -13.21
C ASN A 149 -0.05 11.30 -13.19
N ASN A 150 -0.38 12.25 -12.31
CA ASN A 150 -1.66 12.95 -12.34
C ASN A 150 -1.54 14.18 -13.24
N PHE A 151 -2.28 14.21 -14.35
CA PHE A 151 -2.26 15.30 -15.32
C PHE A 151 -3.57 16.09 -15.25
N ARG A 152 -3.49 17.37 -14.87
CA ARG A 152 -4.66 18.25 -14.74
C ARG A 152 -4.53 19.48 -15.64
N VAL A 153 -5.67 19.99 -16.10
CA VAL A 153 -5.79 21.16 -16.98
C VAL A 153 -6.90 22.11 -16.51
N ARG A 154 -7.01 23.28 -17.16
CA ARG A 154 -7.99 24.33 -16.87
C ARG A 154 -7.91 24.77 -15.40
N ASP A 155 -6.81 25.43 -15.04
CA ASP A 155 -6.56 25.87 -13.67
C ASP A 155 -6.59 24.71 -12.66
N LEU A 156 -6.08 23.55 -13.08
CA LEU A 156 -6.03 22.28 -12.34
C LEU A 156 -7.40 21.73 -11.90
N THR A 157 -8.50 22.21 -12.49
CA THR A 157 -9.87 21.78 -12.15
C THR A 157 -10.28 20.48 -12.82
N VAL A 158 -9.72 20.18 -14.00
CA VAL A 158 -10.09 18.99 -14.80
C VAL A 158 -8.94 17.99 -14.81
N ASP A 159 -9.22 16.78 -14.35
CA ASP A 159 -8.30 15.66 -14.39
C ASP A 159 -8.37 14.94 -15.75
N LEU A 160 -7.23 14.87 -16.43
CA LEU A 160 -7.01 14.18 -17.71
C LEU A 160 -5.89 13.13 -17.59
N SER A 161 -5.65 12.63 -16.38
CA SER A 161 -4.60 11.63 -16.11
C SER A 161 -4.76 10.38 -17.00
N PRO A 162 -3.67 9.89 -17.61
CA PRO A 162 -3.72 8.75 -18.49
C PRO A 162 -4.04 7.45 -17.72
N VAL A 163 -4.73 6.54 -18.41
CA VAL A 163 -4.96 5.19 -17.89
C VAL A 163 -3.85 4.26 -18.37
N SER A 164 -3.18 3.57 -17.45
CA SER A 164 -2.10 2.65 -17.79
C SER A 164 -2.60 1.47 -18.63
N ILE A 165 -2.04 1.28 -19.83
CA ILE A 165 -2.36 0.12 -20.68
C ILE A 165 -2.03 -1.19 -19.96
N LYS A 166 -0.94 -1.25 -19.19
CA LYS A 166 -0.60 -2.44 -18.39
C LYS A 166 -1.69 -2.77 -17.38
N ALA A 167 -2.26 -1.76 -16.72
CA ALA A 167 -3.38 -1.93 -15.80
C ALA A 167 -4.63 -2.42 -16.55
N LEU A 168 -4.93 -1.84 -17.73
CA LEU A 168 -6.04 -2.27 -18.58
C LEU A 168 -5.89 -3.70 -19.11
N LEU A 169 -4.68 -4.09 -19.50
CA LEU A 169 -4.38 -5.46 -19.94
C LEU A 169 -4.56 -6.48 -18.83
N ASN A 170 -4.51 -6.07 -17.55
CA ASN A 170 -4.75 -6.95 -16.40
C ASN A 170 -6.24 -7.12 -16.05
N THR A 171 -7.16 -6.45 -16.76
CA THR A 171 -8.61 -6.50 -16.46
C THR A 171 -9.28 -7.83 -16.82
N PHE A 172 -8.61 -8.71 -17.57
CA PHE A 172 -9.09 -10.05 -17.84
C PHE A 172 -9.27 -10.89 -16.57
N HIS A 173 -8.40 -10.65 -15.57
CA HIS A 173 -8.51 -11.21 -14.23
C HIS A 173 -9.42 -10.34 -13.34
N PRO A 174 -10.29 -10.95 -12.50
CA PRO A 174 -11.22 -10.20 -11.68
C PRO A 174 -10.55 -9.28 -10.67
N TYR A 175 -9.37 -9.65 -10.14
CA TYR A 175 -8.61 -8.82 -9.22
C TYR A 175 -8.01 -7.58 -9.90
N GLY A 176 -7.42 -7.76 -11.09
CA GLY A 176 -6.93 -6.64 -11.90
C GLY A 176 -8.06 -5.69 -12.30
N LEU A 177 -9.22 -6.24 -12.68
CA LEU A 177 -10.41 -5.43 -12.96
C LEU A 177 -10.88 -4.62 -11.74
N MET A 178 -10.89 -5.21 -10.54
CA MET A 178 -11.27 -4.47 -9.33
C MET A 178 -10.22 -3.42 -8.93
N ALA A 179 -8.93 -3.69 -9.16
CA ALA A 179 -7.88 -2.70 -8.91
C ALA A 179 -8.06 -1.48 -9.83
N VAL A 180 -8.34 -1.69 -11.12
CA VAL A 180 -8.69 -0.62 -12.06
C VAL A 180 -9.98 0.09 -11.63
N ALA A 181 -10.99 -0.66 -11.21
CA ALA A 181 -12.25 -0.09 -10.71
C ALA A 181 -12.04 0.83 -9.52
N HIS A 182 -11.21 0.42 -8.56
CA HIS A 182 -10.86 1.21 -7.38
C HIS A 182 -10.05 2.45 -7.77
N LEU A 183 -8.96 2.26 -8.53
CA LEU A 183 -8.04 3.32 -8.91
C LEU A 183 -8.73 4.45 -9.68
N TYR A 184 -9.60 4.10 -10.62
CA TYR A 184 -10.31 5.07 -11.47
C TYR A 184 -11.75 5.33 -11.01
N SER A 185 -12.11 4.94 -9.77
CA SER A 185 -13.44 5.17 -9.18
C SER A 185 -14.61 4.75 -10.08
N VAL A 186 -14.48 3.62 -10.78
CA VAL A 186 -15.50 3.13 -11.71
C VAL A 186 -16.67 2.55 -10.90
N ARG A 187 -17.76 3.33 -10.81
CA ARG A 187 -18.96 2.93 -10.05
C ARG A 187 -20.00 2.16 -10.86
N ASP A 188 -20.00 2.32 -12.18
CA ASP A 188 -20.98 1.63 -13.03
C ASP A 188 -20.60 0.16 -13.24
N PHE A 189 -21.44 -0.74 -12.73
CA PHE A 189 -21.27 -2.17 -12.89
C PHE A 189 -21.31 -2.63 -14.35
N ARG A 190 -22.08 -1.96 -15.22
CA ARG A 190 -22.13 -2.30 -16.65
C ARG A 190 -20.82 -1.97 -17.35
N LEU A 191 -20.24 -0.81 -17.03
CA LEU A 191 -18.91 -0.43 -17.48
C LEU A 191 -17.85 -1.44 -17.00
N LEU A 192 -17.89 -1.84 -15.72
CA LEU A 192 -17.00 -2.88 -15.21
C LEU A 192 -17.13 -4.21 -15.94
N CYS A 193 -18.36 -4.65 -16.23
CA CYS A 193 -18.58 -5.86 -17.01
C CYS A 193 -17.99 -5.75 -18.41
N ARG A 194 -18.15 -4.58 -19.06
CA ARG A 194 -17.61 -4.30 -20.40
C ARG A 194 -16.08 -4.31 -20.41
N LEU A 195 -15.45 -3.67 -19.43
CA LEU A 195 -14.00 -3.71 -19.23
C LEU A 195 -13.50 -5.14 -18.98
N GLY A 196 -14.26 -5.96 -18.24
CA GLY A 196 -14.00 -7.39 -18.07
C GLY A 196 -14.28 -8.26 -19.30
N GLY A 197 -14.60 -7.67 -20.45
CA GLY A 197 -14.85 -8.36 -21.72
C GLY A 197 -16.29 -8.82 -21.95
N ALA A 198 -17.28 -8.26 -21.26
CA ALA A 198 -18.69 -8.56 -21.55
C ALA A 198 -19.12 -7.92 -22.88
N GLY A 199 -19.50 -8.76 -23.84
CA GLY A 199 -20.17 -8.31 -25.06
C GLY A 199 -21.61 -7.86 -24.82
N TYR A 200 -22.21 -7.21 -25.82
CA TYR A 200 -23.57 -6.64 -25.74
C TYR A 200 -24.64 -7.66 -25.32
N ARG A 201 -24.55 -8.92 -25.79
CA ARG A 201 -25.50 -10.00 -25.44
C ARG A 201 -25.47 -10.35 -23.95
N VAL A 202 -24.29 -10.28 -23.32
CA VAL A 202 -24.14 -10.52 -21.89
C VAL A 202 -24.70 -9.34 -21.11
N LEU A 203 -24.35 -8.11 -21.52
CA LEU A 203 -24.82 -6.88 -20.89
C LEU A 203 -26.35 -6.79 -20.87
N ALA A 204 -27.01 -7.10 -21.99
CA ALA A 204 -28.47 -7.10 -22.10
C ALA A 204 -29.18 -8.12 -21.18
N ARG A 205 -28.46 -9.16 -20.73
CA ARG A 205 -29.00 -10.22 -19.88
C ARG A 205 -28.56 -10.10 -18.42
N LEU A 206 -27.73 -9.11 -18.06
CA LEU A 206 -27.17 -8.99 -16.71
C LEU A 206 -28.26 -8.90 -15.63
N ASP A 207 -29.40 -8.29 -15.92
CA ASP A 207 -30.46 -8.11 -14.92
C ASP A 207 -31.36 -9.35 -14.77
N HIS A 208 -31.43 -10.21 -15.80
CA HIS A 208 -32.27 -11.41 -15.81
C HIS A 208 -31.49 -12.70 -15.52
N ARG A 209 -30.33 -12.89 -16.14
CA ARG A 209 -29.52 -14.10 -16.02
C ARG A 209 -28.03 -13.77 -16.09
N ARG A 210 -27.37 -13.80 -14.93
CA ARG A 210 -25.93 -13.57 -14.81
C ARG A 210 -25.14 -14.88 -14.96
N PRO A 211 -24.22 -14.98 -15.93
CA PRO A 211 -23.26 -16.09 -15.96
C PRO A 211 -22.43 -16.12 -14.66
N ARG A 212 -21.89 -17.29 -14.29
CA ARG A 212 -21.11 -17.47 -13.06
C ARG A 212 -19.95 -16.45 -12.93
N ARG A 213 -19.26 -16.18 -14.03
CA ARG A 213 -18.18 -15.18 -14.11
C ARG A 213 -18.64 -13.79 -13.66
N TYR A 214 -19.72 -13.28 -14.23
CA TYR A 214 -20.25 -11.94 -13.93
C TYR A 214 -21.03 -11.87 -12.62
N SER A 215 -21.55 -13.00 -12.13
CA SER A 215 -22.11 -13.08 -10.78
C SER A 215 -21.03 -12.81 -9.73
N ARG A 216 -19.84 -13.43 -9.89
CA ARG A 216 -18.68 -13.17 -9.01
C ARG A 216 -18.25 -11.70 -9.09
N LEU A 217 -18.19 -11.12 -10.29
CA LEU A 217 -17.88 -9.71 -10.47
C LEU A 217 -18.90 -8.79 -9.81
N GLY A 218 -20.18 -9.15 -9.82
CA GLY A 218 -21.23 -8.38 -9.12
C GLY A 218 -20.97 -8.29 -7.63
N VAL A 219 -20.61 -9.41 -7.00
CA VAL A 219 -20.27 -9.44 -5.56
C VAL A 219 -19.00 -8.64 -5.27
N MET A 220 -17.97 -8.78 -6.11
CA MET A 220 -16.72 -8.03 -5.95
C MET A 220 -16.92 -6.52 -6.15
N GLY A 221 -17.72 -6.12 -7.15
CA GLY A 221 -18.06 -4.73 -7.38
C GLY A 221 -18.91 -4.13 -6.27
N LEU A 222 -19.88 -4.88 -5.74
CA LEU A 222 -20.63 -4.45 -4.56
C LEU A 222 -19.70 -4.25 -3.35
N LYS A 223 -18.71 -5.14 -3.14
CA LYS A 223 -17.73 -4.99 -2.04
C LYS A 223 -16.90 -3.73 -2.18
N LEU A 224 -16.54 -3.38 -3.41
CA LEU A 224 -15.83 -2.14 -3.72
C LEU A 224 -16.68 -0.89 -3.44
N LEU A 225 -17.97 -0.93 -3.80
CA LEU A 225 -18.87 0.23 -3.69
C LEU A 225 -19.49 0.39 -2.31
N SER A 226 -19.54 -0.67 -1.52
CA SER A 226 -20.23 -0.69 -0.23
C SER A 226 -19.52 -1.67 0.71
N PRO A 227 -18.35 -1.29 1.25
CA PRO A 227 -17.56 -2.16 2.12
C PRO A 227 -18.27 -2.48 3.45
N SER A 228 -19.29 -1.71 3.82
CA SER A 228 -20.03 -1.83 5.08
C SER A 228 -20.92 -3.06 5.22
N TYR A 229 -21.11 -3.85 4.16
CA TYR A 229 -21.90 -5.08 4.27
C TYR A 229 -21.12 -6.20 4.97
N PRO A 230 -21.81 -7.03 5.77
CA PRO A 230 -21.15 -8.06 6.56
C PRO A 230 -20.59 -9.18 5.69
N LEU A 231 -19.60 -9.89 6.21
CA LEU A 231 -18.97 -11.05 5.58
C LEU A 231 -20.00 -12.09 5.07
N ASP A 232 -21.06 -12.31 5.83
CA ASP A 232 -22.16 -13.23 5.48
C ASP A 232 -22.82 -12.89 4.14
N PHE A 233 -23.03 -11.60 3.90
CA PHE A 233 -23.64 -11.10 2.67
C PHE A 233 -22.75 -11.35 1.45
N TRP A 234 -21.43 -11.17 1.62
CA TRP A 234 -20.45 -11.46 0.57
C TRP A 234 -20.41 -12.94 0.22
N LEU A 235 -20.47 -13.79 1.25
CA LEU A 235 -20.40 -15.24 1.11
C LEU A 235 -21.69 -15.82 0.50
N GLY A 236 -22.85 -15.22 0.80
CA GLY A 236 -24.13 -15.49 0.15
C GLY A 236 -24.27 -14.90 -1.26
N LYS A 237 -23.19 -14.36 -1.84
CA LYS A 237 -23.13 -13.75 -3.18
C LYS A 237 -24.06 -12.54 -3.36
N GLY A 238 -24.07 -11.64 -2.38
CA GLY A 238 -24.92 -10.45 -2.39
C GLY A 238 -26.35 -10.74 -1.93
N ARG A 239 -26.53 -11.83 -1.18
CA ARG A 239 -27.77 -12.20 -0.49
C ARG A 239 -27.41 -12.67 0.92
N PRO A 240 -28.31 -12.54 1.90
CA PRO A 240 -28.11 -13.14 3.21
C PRO A 240 -27.89 -14.65 3.09
N LEU A 241 -26.95 -15.19 3.87
CA LEU A 241 -26.79 -16.65 4.01
C LEU A 241 -28.04 -17.24 4.66
N SER A 242 -28.46 -18.41 4.19
CA SER A 242 -29.50 -19.18 4.89
C SER A 242 -29.02 -19.56 6.30
N PRO A 243 -29.90 -19.57 7.33
CA PRO A 243 -29.53 -19.94 8.70
C PRO A 243 -28.83 -21.30 8.79
N GLU A 244 -29.26 -22.28 7.98
CA GLU A 244 -28.65 -23.60 7.94
C GLU A 244 -27.20 -23.57 7.44
N ALA A 245 -26.95 -22.89 6.31
CA ALA A 245 -25.60 -22.71 5.79
C ALA A 245 -24.71 -21.99 6.82
N HIS A 246 -25.20 -20.90 7.41
CA HIS A 246 -24.48 -20.17 8.45
C HIS A 246 -24.10 -21.08 9.63
N GLY A 247 -25.04 -21.85 10.15
CA GLY A 247 -24.79 -22.80 11.25
C GLY A 247 -23.77 -23.89 10.91
N ARG A 248 -23.86 -24.48 9.71
CA ARG A 248 -22.88 -25.48 9.23
C ARG A 248 -21.48 -24.87 9.13
N LEU A 249 -21.37 -23.63 8.68
CA LEU A 249 -20.11 -22.92 8.52
C LEU A 249 -19.46 -22.57 9.86
N VAL A 250 -20.23 -22.05 10.81
CA VAL A 250 -19.76 -21.80 12.18
C VAL A 250 -19.25 -23.10 12.81
N ARG A 251 -19.99 -24.21 12.65
CA ARG A 251 -19.56 -25.53 13.15
C ARG A 251 -18.23 -25.98 12.55
N LEU A 252 -18.05 -25.81 11.23
CA LEU A 252 -16.80 -26.15 10.55
C LEU A 252 -15.63 -25.27 11.01
N LEU A 253 -15.86 -23.96 11.17
CA LEU A 253 -14.83 -23.02 11.64
C LEU A 253 -14.41 -23.34 13.07
N ARG A 254 -15.35 -23.58 13.99
CA ARG A 254 -15.04 -24.02 15.35
C ARG A 254 -14.19 -25.29 15.38
N ALA A 255 -14.52 -26.28 14.55
CA ALA A 255 -13.75 -27.51 14.46
C ALA A 255 -12.32 -27.28 13.96
N LYS A 256 -12.11 -26.32 13.05
CA LYS A 256 -10.79 -25.98 12.50
C LYS A 256 -9.96 -25.08 13.41
N LEU A 257 -10.61 -24.14 14.08
CA LEU A 257 -10.02 -23.18 15.02
C LEU A 257 -9.86 -23.78 16.43
N LYS A 258 -10.23 -25.05 16.63
CA LYS A 258 -10.09 -25.72 17.91
C LYS A 258 -8.63 -25.62 18.39
N PRO A 259 -8.41 -25.12 19.62
CA PRO A 259 -7.08 -25.02 20.20
C PRO A 259 -6.28 -26.32 20.11
N ARG A 260 -5.01 -26.23 19.71
CA ARG A 260 -4.04 -27.32 19.71
C ARG A 260 -2.92 -27.03 20.70
N GLU A 261 -2.41 -28.09 21.31
CA GLU A 261 -1.28 -27.99 22.24
C GLU A 261 -0.04 -27.39 21.55
N LEU A 262 0.72 -26.60 22.31
CA LEU A 262 1.99 -26.04 21.86
C LEU A 262 3.04 -27.15 21.81
N VAL A 263 3.72 -27.27 20.67
CA VAL A 263 4.87 -28.15 20.51
C VAL A 263 6.13 -27.35 20.76
N LEU A 264 6.73 -27.55 21.93
CA LEU A 264 7.97 -26.93 22.35
C LEU A 264 9.18 -27.48 21.55
N PRO A 265 10.27 -26.70 21.42
CA PRO A 265 11.51 -27.22 20.86
C PRO A 265 12.03 -28.37 21.73
N PRO A 266 12.49 -29.50 21.15
CA PRO A 266 13.11 -30.57 21.91
C PRO A 266 14.40 -30.09 22.59
N ASP A 267 14.65 -30.61 23.79
CA ASP A 267 15.80 -30.21 24.62
C ASP A 267 17.15 -30.48 23.93
N GLU A 268 17.19 -31.44 23.01
CA GLU A 268 18.38 -31.84 22.22
C GLU A 268 18.94 -30.74 21.31
N LEU A 269 18.18 -29.66 21.07
CA LEU A 269 18.59 -28.53 20.23
C LEU A 269 19.49 -27.52 20.96
N PHE A 270 19.63 -27.63 22.28
CA PHE A 270 20.33 -26.65 23.11
C PHE A 270 21.67 -27.23 23.58
N GLU A 271 22.77 -26.50 23.31
CA GLU A 271 24.13 -26.92 23.70
C GLU A 271 24.39 -26.73 25.20
N THR A 272 23.73 -25.76 25.85
CA THR A 272 23.92 -25.42 27.26
C THR A 272 22.60 -25.14 27.99
N GLU A 273 22.53 -25.39 29.30
CA GLU A 273 21.34 -25.09 30.12
C GLU A 273 21.01 -23.58 30.13
N GLU A 274 22.02 -22.71 30.10
CA GLU A 274 21.85 -21.25 30.05
C GLU A 274 21.14 -20.79 28.77
N SER A 275 21.39 -21.48 27.64
CA SER A 275 20.71 -21.19 26.37
C SER A 275 19.23 -21.58 26.39
N ARG A 276 18.87 -22.58 27.21
CA ARG A 276 17.48 -23.01 27.45
C ARG A 276 16.75 -21.98 28.30
N ASP A 277 17.38 -21.49 29.36
CA ASP A 277 16.79 -20.46 30.23
C ASP A 277 16.55 -19.15 29.47
N PHE A 278 17.48 -18.77 28.59
CA PHE A 278 17.31 -17.61 27.72
C PHE A 278 16.10 -17.74 26.78
N LEU A 279 15.78 -18.94 26.30
CA LEU A 279 14.60 -19.21 25.47
C LEU A 279 13.28 -18.97 26.22
N GLU A 280 13.25 -19.25 27.53
CA GLU A 280 12.06 -19.05 28.36
C GLU A 280 11.64 -17.56 28.36
N TYR A 281 12.61 -16.67 28.59
CA TYR A 281 12.36 -15.23 28.66
C TYR A 281 12.22 -14.57 27.29
N SER A 282 12.98 -15.02 26.29
CA SER A 282 13.01 -14.37 24.96
C SER A 282 11.86 -14.79 24.05
N LEU A 283 11.39 -16.05 24.13
CA LEU A 283 10.43 -16.61 23.17
C LEU A 283 9.22 -17.26 23.84
N LEU A 284 9.42 -18.15 24.82
CA LEU A 284 8.32 -18.94 25.40
C LEU A 284 7.32 -18.06 26.15
N TYR A 285 7.78 -17.06 26.90
CA TYR A 285 6.89 -16.15 27.63
C TYR A 285 5.91 -15.41 26.70
N GLY A 286 6.45 -14.78 25.65
CA GLY A 286 5.64 -14.08 24.65
C GLY A 286 4.70 -15.02 23.90
N TRP A 287 5.19 -16.21 23.54
CA TRP A 287 4.42 -17.22 22.83
C TRP A 287 3.28 -17.80 23.68
N MET A 288 3.54 -18.09 24.97
CA MET A 288 2.54 -18.53 25.93
C MET A 288 1.46 -17.47 26.13
N ARG A 289 1.84 -16.18 26.20
CA ARG A 289 0.87 -15.08 26.30
C ARG A 289 -0.05 -15.02 25.09
N GLN A 290 0.48 -15.16 23.88
CA GLN A 290 -0.32 -15.24 22.66
C GLN A 290 -1.26 -16.45 22.69
N TRP A 291 -0.75 -17.59 23.16
CA TRP A 291 -1.54 -18.82 23.26
C TRP A 291 -2.70 -18.71 24.25
N LEU A 292 -2.46 -18.16 25.43
CA LEU A 292 -3.50 -17.90 26.43
C LEU A 292 -4.54 -16.90 25.92
N ASN A 293 -4.12 -15.88 25.17
CA ASN A 293 -5.05 -14.95 24.51
C ASN A 293 -5.94 -15.66 23.48
N TYR A 294 -5.38 -16.60 22.71
CA TYR A 294 -6.15 -17.43 21.78
C TYR A 294 -7.16 -18.33 22.49
N LEU A 295 -6.75 -19.00 23.57
CA LEU A 295 -7.65 -19.81 24.40
C LEU A 295 -8.80 -18.96 24.96
N LYS A 296 -8.49 -17.78 25.51
CA LYS A 296 -9.48 -16.84 26.02
C LYS A 296 -10.48 -16.46 24.93
N TRP A 297 -10.01 -16.05 23.75
CA TRP A 297 -10.87 -15.71 22.62
C TRP A 297 -11.73 -16.90 22.16
N TYR A 298 -11.15 -18.11 22.06
CA TYR A 298 -11.88 -19.28 21.60
C TYR A 298 -13.05 -19.62 22.53
N HIS A 299 -12.82 -19.58 23.85
CA HIS A 299 -13.85 -19.92 24.83
C HIS A 299 -14.88 -18.81 25.05
N LEU A 300 -14.47 -17.53 25.04
CA LEU A 300 -15.39 -16.42 25.30
C LEU A 300 -16.15 -15.96 24.04
N THR A 301 -15.49 -15.99 22.88
CA THR A 301 -16.02 -15.42 21.64
C THR A 301 -16.38 -16.53 20.65
N ALA A 302 -15.44 -17.40 20.28
CA ALA A 302 -15.68 -18.38 19.21
C ALA A 302 -16.78 -19.40 19.54
N LEU A 303 -16.91 -19.81 20.81
CA LEU A 303 -17.96 -20.73 21.28
C LEU A 303 -19.30 -20.07 21.59
N SER A 304 -19.39 -18.73 21.58
CA SER A 304 -20.64 -18.00 21.87
C SER A 304 -21.76 -18.41 20.89
N PRO A 305 -23.01 -18.66 21.34
CA PRO A 305 -24.12 -19.01 20.46
C PRO A 305 -24.40 -17.97 19.36
N TRP A 306 -24.05 -16.70 19.61
CA TRP A 306 -24.34 -15.56 18.75
C TRP A 306 -23.12 -15.07 17.95
N VAL A 307 -22.05 -15.88 17.89
CA VAL A 307 -20.82 -15.47 17.20
C VAL A 307 -21.08 -15.19 15.72
N THR A 308 -20.57 -14.06 15.25
CA THR A 308 -20.60 -13.69 13.83
C THR A 308 -19.45 -14.33 13.08
N LEU A 309 -19.58 -14.50 11.75
CA LEU A 309 -18.43 -14.95 10.96
C LEU A 309 -17.26 -13.98 11.04
N GLU A 310 -17.53 -12.67 11.07
CA GLU A 310 -16.47 -11.65 11.19
C GLU A 310 -15.62 -11.82 12.45
N GLU A 311 -16.25 -12.03 13.61
CA GLU A 311 -15.55 -12.28 14.87
C GLU A 311 -14.72 -13.57 14.84
N LEU A 312 -15.16 -14.59 14.09
CA LEU A 312 -14.40 -15.82 13.90
C LEU A 312 -13.17 -15.61 13.00
N PHE A 313 -13.28 -14.76 11.96
CA PHE A 313 -12.18 -14.46 11.04
C PHE A 313 -11.19 -13.44 11.59
N SER A 314 -11.64 -12.54 12.47
CA SER A 314 -10.80 -11.56 13.16
C SER A 314 -10.09 -12.13 14.40
N GLY A 315 -10.15 -13.44 14.61
CA GLY A 315 -9.48 -14.11 15.72
C GLY A 315 -7.95 -13.92 15.71
N PRO A 316 -7.30 -14.04 16.88
CA PRO A 316 -5.84 -14.07 16.96
C PRO A 316 -5.28 -15.27 16.19
N VAL A 317 -4.12 -15.11 15.54
CA VAL A 317 -3.41 -16.20 14.87
C VAL A 317 -2.22 -16.58 15.76
N VAL A 318 -2.10 -17.86 16.09
CA VAL A 318 -1.00 -18.36 16.95
C VAL A 318 -0.31 -19.53 16.26
N SER A 319 1.02 -19.51 16.24
CA SER A 319 1.80 -20.70 15.84
C SER A 319 1.70 -21.76 16.93
N HIS A 320 1.54 -23.02 16.55
CA HIS A 320 1.55 -24.14 17.51
C HIS A 320 2.85 -24.93 17.50
N SER A 321 3.82 -24.55 16.65
CA SER A 321 5.10 -25.23 16.52
C SER A 321 6.25 -24.23 16.56
N TRP A 322 7.35 -24.64 17.18
CA TRP A 322 8.60 -23.88 17.25
C TRP A 322 9.27 -23.74 15.88
N ARG A 323 8.89 -24.57 14.90
CA ARG A 323 9.38 -24.45 13.52
C ARG A 323 8.82 -23.17 12.91
N MET A 324 9.70 -22.21 12.62
CA MET A 324 9.39 -20.99 11.89
C MET A 324 8.90 -21.37 10.48
N VAL A 325 7.58 -21.37 10.29
CA VAL A 325 6.99 -21.38 8.95
C VAL A 325 6.70 -19.92 8.63
N ALA A 326 7.42 -19.36 7.66
CA ALA A 326 7.21 -17.98 7.20
C ALA A 326 5.87 -17.86 6.46
N VAL A 327 4.78 -17.89 7.21
CA VAL A 327 3.42 -17.70 6.71
C VAL A 327 2.88 -16.44 7.37
N GLY A 328 2.66 -15.40 6.57
CA GLY A 328 2.02 -14.18 7.07
C GLY A 328 0.63 -14.46 7.63
N GLU A 329 0.22 -13.71 8.66
CA GLU A 329 -1.09 -13.86 9.30
C GLU A 329 -2.25 -13.77 8.30
N ASP A 330 -2.13 -12.86 7.33
CA ASP A 330 -3.12 -12.68 6.26
C ASP A 330 -3.24 -13.91 5.36
N LEU A 331 -2.15 -14.65 5.15
CA LEU A 331 -2.18 -15.89 4.38
C LEU A 331 -2.87 -17.02 5.15
N VAL A 332 -2.69 -17.07 6.48
CA VAL A 332 -3.42 -17.99 7.36
C VAL A 332 -4.91 -17.69 7.33
N ARG A 333 -5.30 -16.42 7.50
CA ARG A 333 -6.71 -15.98 7.39
C ARG A 333 -7.30 -16.28 6.01
N PHE A 334 -6.55 -16.00 4.94
CA PHE A 334 -6.96 -16.30 3.57
C PHE A 334 -7.12 -17.81 3.32
N SER A 335 -6.25 -18.65 3.90
CA SER A 335 -6.36 -20.10 3.78
C SER A 335 -7.65 -20.64 4.41
N LEU A 336 -8.08 -20.04 5.55
CA LEU A 336 -9.37 -20.33 6.17
C LEU A 336 -10.54 -19.92 5.25
N GLU A 337 -10.44 -18.77 4.58
CA GLU A 337 -11.44 -18.34 3.58
C GLU A 337 -11.53 -19.31 2.39
N VAL A 338 -10.41 -19.86 1.90
CA VAL A 338 -10.39 -20.82 0.79
C VAL A 338 -11.04 -22.14 1.17
N VAL A 339 -10.73 -22.66 2.37
CA VAL A 339 -11.37 -23.87 2.93
C VAL A 339 -12.88 -23.66 3.08
N TYR A 340 -13.26 -22.48 3.56
CA TYR A 340 -14.65 -22.06 3.69
C TYR A 340 -15.36 -22.00 2.34
N ARG A 341 -14.72 -21.44 1.30
CA ARG A 341 -15.32 -21.36 -0.05
C ARG A 341 -15.62 -22.74 -0.62
N SER A 342 -14.74 -23.72 -0.38
CA SER A 342 -14.96 -25.13 -0.72
C SER A 342 -16.12 -25.75 0.07
N ALA A 343 -16.19 -25.50 1.38
CA ALA A 343 -17.29 -25.95 2.23
C ALA A 343 -18.64 -25.32 1.84
N LEU A 344 -18.65 -24.02 1.53
CA LEU A 344 -19.83 -23.27 1.11
C LEU A 344 -20.30 -23.71 -0.29
N LEU A 345 -19.39 -24.03 -1.21
CA LEU A 345 -19.73 -24.69 -2.48
C LEU A 345 -20.41 -26.05 -2.26
N LYS A 346 -19.93 -26.85 -1.31
CA LYS A 346 -20.56 -28.13 -0.93
C LYS A 346 -21.94 -27.90 -0.30
N CYS A 347 -22.10 -26.90 0.57
CA CYS A 347 -23.37 -26.59 1.21
C CYS A 347 -24.42 -26.02 0.24
N ILE A 348 -24.03 -25.08 -0.64
CA ILE A 348 -24.92 -24.54 -1.67
C ILE A 348 -25.36 -25.64 -2.66
N ASN A 349 -24.45 -26.53 -3.06
CA ASN A 349 -24.81 -27.61 -3.98
C ASN A 349 -25.70 -28.69 -3.33
N GLN A 350 -25.70 -28.79 -2.00
CA GLN A 350 -26.60 -29.68 -1.25
C GLN A 350 -27.99 -29.07 -1.00
N ALA A 351 -28.10 -27.73 -0.92
CA ALA A 351 -29.36 -27.02 -0.73
C ALA A 351 -30.15 -26.77 -2.04
N VAL A 352 -29.62 -27.17 -3.20
CA VAL A 352 -30.24 -27.05 -4.54
C VAL A 352 -30.75 -28.41 -5.05
N LYS A 353 -30.71 -29.45 -4.22
CA LYS A 353 -31.51 -30.67 -4.36
C LYS A 353 -32.59 -30.65 -3.29
#